data_AF-E6R040-F1
#
_entry.id   AF-E6R040-F1
#
_cell.length_a   1.000
_cell.length_b   1.000
_cell.length_c   1.000
_cell.angle_alpha   90.00
_cell.angle_beta   90.00
_cell.angle_gamma   90.00
#
_symmetry.space_group_name_H-M   'P 1'
#
loop_
_entity.id
_entity.type
_entity.pdbx_description
1 polymer ?
#
loop_
_entity_poly.entity_id
_entity_poly.type
_entity_poly.pdbx_seq_one_letter_code
_entity_poly.pdbx_strand_id
1 'polypeptide(L)'
;MSAIVLRSGNVARFTILAGPSIGGPVTFRSAVLSTRNFSIFTKARIQSDSKSQSSLSLQPRVREAEKSQGPVVGSEGKGVEGPHYQDQVSHNVLSDASTTGAWTMFNPIYTDKELNTVQVVGRAPVTFGDKAAHKTVKFLRKCFDFITGYTPYEIPASVLAQKPIPIAELRSKGKLLSDQKWLFRIILLESIAGVPGMVGGTLRHLRSMRLLKRDGGWIHSLLEEAENERMHLLTFMTIAQPSIFTRALVLAAQGVFYNAFFLTYLISPRIAHRFVGALEEEAVRTYTHCISDMEAGLIPEWKDMPAPAIAIDYWRLPATSSLLDVIRAVRADEATHRFVNHSLANLDQKRDFNPFALSEASPEERGTKWGYTREESAKFALEQQQKLMAASAKSTGFVQ
;
A
#
# COMPACT_ATOMS: atom_id res chain seq x y z
N MET A 1 38.20 38.45 -26.74
CA MET A 1 37.55 39.06 -27.92
C MET A 1 36.23 38.31 -28.10
N SER A 2 35.11 38.82 -27.57
CA SER A 2 34.19 39.76 -28.25
C SER A 2 33.75 39.18 -29.61
N ALA A 3 32.48 38.96 -29.96
CA ALA A 3 31.27 39.62 -29.54
C ALA A 3 30.00 38.79 -29.82
N ILE A 4 28.92 39.26 -29.19
CA ILE A 4 27.50 38.90 -29.24
C ILE A 4 26.87 39.20 -30.61
N VAL A 5 25.90 38.39 -31.06
CA VAL A 5 24.65 38.87 -31.70
C VAL A 5 23.48 37.98 -31.29
N LEU A 6 22.50 38.58 -30.61
CA LEU A 6 21.17 38.07 -30.26
C LEU A 6 20.16 38.42 -31.36
N ARG A 7 19.16 37.56 -31.60
CA ARG A 7 17.88 37.95 -32.23
C ARG A 7 16.74 37.63 -31.27
N SER A 8 15.92 38.65 -31.03
CA SER A 8 14.83 38.78 -30.08
C SER A 8 13.47 38.35 -30.64
N GLY A 9 12.55 37.94 -29.75
CA GLY A 9 11.13 37.78 -30.04
C GLY A 9 10.26 37.87 -28.77
N ASN A 10 9.84 39.10 -28.45
CA ASN A 10 8.62 39.57 -27.76
C ASN A 10 7.96 38.77 -26.62
N VAL A 11 7.97 39.36 -25.42
CA VAL A 11 6.86 39.27 -24.44
C VAL A 11 6.50 40.67 -23.96
N ALA A 12 5.21 40.96 -23.96
CA ALA A 12 4.58 42.25 -23.73
C ALA A 12 4.83 42.83 -22.31
N ARG A 13 5.04 44.15 -22.26
CA ARG A 13 5.06 44.97 -21.05
C ARG A 13 3.79 45.80 -21.00
N PHE A 14 3.04 45.72 -19.89
CA PHE A 14 2.02 46.70 -19.53
C PHE A 14 2.66 47.75 -18.62
N THR A 15 2.46 49.02 -18.98
CA THR A 15 2.95 50.22 -18.31
C THR A 15 1.89 50.70 -17.31
N ILE A 16 2.29 51.10 -16.10
CA ILE A 16 1.49 52.00 -15.24
C ILE A 16 2.35 53.20 -14.85
N LEU A 17 1.70 54.37 -14.96
CA LEU A 17 2.17 55.74 -14.92
C LEU A 17 2.85 56.17 -13.61
N ALA A 18 3.74 57.17 -13.73
CA ALA A 18 4.37 57.89 -12.64
C ALA A 18 3.81 59.32 -12.52
N GLY A 19 3.74 59.83 -11.27
CA GLY A 19 3.68 61.25 -10.91
C GLY A 19 2.96 61.50 -9.56
N PRO A 20 3.24 62.59 -8.82
CA PRO A 20 4.54 63.19 -8.52
C PRO A 20 4.83 63.24 -6.99
N SER A 21 6.08 63.53 -6.67
CA SER A 21 6.70 63.68 -5.35
C SER A 21 6.30 64.95 -4.59
N ILE A 22 6.06 64.83 -3.28
CA ILE A 22 6.17 65.90 -2.27
C ILE A 22 7.02 65.37 -1.11
N GLY A 23 7.95 66.20 -0.64
CA GLY A 23 9.15 65.81 0.12
C GLY A 23 9.03 65.83 1.64
N GLY A 24 10.04 65.19 2.25
CA GLY A 24 10.37 65.20 3.68
C GLY A 24 11.44 64.13 3.95
N PRO A 25 12.61 64.45 4.56
CA PRO A 25 13.66 63.47 4.77
C PRO A 25 13.30 62.62 6.00
N VAL A 26 12.77 61.42 5.77
CA VAL A 26 12.74 60.40 6.82
C VAL A 26 14.13 59.81 6.91
N THR A 27 14.88 60.23 7.93
CA THR A 27 16.11 59.57 8.35
C THR A 27 15.76 58.17 8.85
N PHE A 28 15.80 57.19 7.94
CA PHE A 28 15.88 55.79 8.35
C PHE A 28 17.25 55.59 8.98
N ARG A 29 17.29 55.53 10.32
CA ARG A 29 18.36 54.85 11.03
C ARG A 29 18.42 53.44 10.42
N SER A 30 19.52 53.12 9.74
CA SER A 30 19.89 51.75 9.45
C SER A 30 19.92 51.01 10.79
N ALA A 31 18.84 50.28 11.08
CA ALA A 31 18.95 49.16 11.98
C ALA A 31 19.98 48.25 11.31
N VAL A 32 21.19 48.24 11.87
CA VAL A 32 22.20 47.24 11.59
C VAL A 32 21.53 45.91 11.89
N LEU A 33 20.94 45.28 10.88
CA LEU A 33 20.63 43.87 10.92
C LEU A 33 21.98 43.22 11.10
N SER A 34 22.25 42.79 12.33
CA SER A 34 23.31 41.85 12.65
C SER A 34 23.16 40.70 11.67
N THR A 35 23.99 40.68 10.65
CA THR A 35 24.27 39.50 9.85
C THR A 35 24.93 38.53 10.81
N ARG A 36 24.10 37.78 11.56
CA ARG A 36 24.54 36.54 12.17
C ARG A 36 24.90 35.64 10.99
N ASN A 37 26.17 35.71 10.60
CA ASN A 37 26.82 34.65 9.85
C ASN A 37 26.48 33.34 10.57
N PHE A 38 25.60 32.55 9.99
CA PHE A 38 25.46 31.14 10.36
C PHE A 38 26.74 30.45 9.86
N SER A 39 27.81 30.65 10.62
CA SER A 39 29.00 29.84 10.57
C SER A 39 28.60 28.47 11.10
N ILE A 40 28.24 27.55 10.21
CA ILE A 40 28.16 26.12 10.51
C ILE A 40 29.61 25.61 10.58
N PHE A 41 30.34 26.07 11.58
CA PHE A 41 31.59 25.46 12.02
C PHE A 41 31.41 24.99 13.46
N THR A 42 30.37 24.18 13.69
CA THR A 42 30.46 23.18 14.75
C THR A 42 31.47 22.13 14.28
N LYS A 43 32.60 22.04 14.98
CA LYS A 43 33.43 20.83 15.08
C LYS A 43 32.63 19.67 15.70
N ALA A 44 31.43 19.39 15.19
CA ALA A 44 30.83 18.08 15.32
C ALA A 44 31.52 17.22 14.26
N ARG A 45 32.76 16.82 14.58
CA ARG A 45 33.45 15.76 13.85
C ARG A 45 32.47 14.60 13.87
N ILE A 46 31.93 14.22 12.71
CA ILE A 46 31.25 12.93 12.58
C ILE A 46 32.23 11.95 13.22
N GLN A 47 31.78 11.23 14.25
CA GLN A 47 32.59 10.27 14.97
C GLN A 47 32.74 9.02 14.09
N SER A 48 33.22 9.20 12.86
CA SER A 48 33.44 8.18 11.82
C SER A 48 34.87 7.67 11.80
N ASP A 49 35.78 8.30 12.55
CA ASP A 49 37.23 8.01 12.49
C ASP A 49 37.61 6.68 13.17
N SER A 50 36.65 5.97 13.75
CA SER A 50 36.81 4.61 14.23
C SER A 50 35.68 3.73 13.69
N LYS A 51 36.03 2.71 12.88
CA LYS A 51 35.09 1.66 12.46
C LYS A 51 34.45 0.91 13.64
N SER A 52 35.01 1.00 14.85
CA SER A 52 34.40 0.42 16.05
C SER A 52 33.28 1.27 16.66
N GLN A 53 33.04 2.48 16.13
CA GLN A 53 32.04 3.44 16.60
C GLN A 53 30.94 3.75 15.57
N SER A 54 30.87 3.02 14.45
CA SER A 54 29.75 3.14 13.52
C SER A 54 28.41 2.71 14.16
N SER A 55 27.34 3.46 13.87
CA SER A 55 25.92 3.23 14.21
C SER A 55 25.63 2.25 15.37
N LEU A 56 25.50 2.80 16.59
CA LEU A 56 25.35 2.07 17.86
C LEU A 56 24.16 1.08 17.92
N SER A 57 23.11 1.30 17.14
CA SER A 57 21.87 0.51 17.11
C SER A 57 22.01 -0.92 16.59
N LEU A 58 23.02 -1.21 15.76
CA LEU A 58 23.23 -2.53 15.15
C LEU A 58 24.28 -3.36 15.90
N GLN A 59 24.82 -2.85 17.01
CA GLN A 59 25.85 -3.54 17.78
C GLN A 59 25.26 -4.67 18.64
N PRO A 60 25.98 -5.80 18.82
CA PRO A 60 25.51 -6.94 19.64
C PRO A 60 25.13 -6.58 21.08
N ARG A 61 25.78 -5.60 21.70
CA ARG A 61 25.44 -5.17 23.08
C ARG A 61 24.09 -4.47 23.20
N VAL A 62 23.70 -3.64 22.21
CA VAL A 62 22.36 -3.02 22.19
C VAL A 62 21.30 -4.09 21.98
N ARG A 63 21.61 -5.09 21.15
CA ARG A 63 20.77 -6.27 20.92
C ARG A 63 20.53 -7.10 22.20
N GLU A 64 21.57 -7.30 23.01
CA GLU A 64 21.45 -7.99 24.30
C GLU A 64 20.55 -7.22 25.28
N ALA A 65 20.68 -5.89 25.32
CA ALA A 65 19.80 -5.04 26.12
C ALA A 65 18.34 -5.10 25.65
N GLU A 66 18.07 -5.12 24.34
CA GLU A 66 16.72 -5.24 23.79
C GLU A 66 16.08 -6.62 24.04
N LYS A 67 16.87 -7.70 24.03
CA LYS A 67 16.40 -9.05 24.40
C LYS A 67 15.86 -9.13 25.82
N SER A 68 16.38 -8.32 26.75
CA SER A 68 15.91 -8.29 28.15
C SER A 68 14.46 -7.79 28.31
N GLN A 69 13.91 -7.13 27.28
CA GLN A 69 12.56 -6.56 27.31
C GLN A 69 11.46 -7.58 26.93
N GLY A 70 11.79 -8.86 26.74
CA GLY A 70 10.85 -9.95 26.44
C GLY A 70 10.85 -10.41 24.98
N PRO A 71 10.03 -11.43 24.64
CA PRO A 71 10.04 -12.07 23.32
C PRO A 71 9.48 -11.15 22.20
N VAL A 72 10.08 -11.26 21.03
CA VAL A 72 9.79 -10.48 19.81
C VAL A 72 9.33 -11.43 18.71
N VAL A 73 8.38 -11.00 17.88
CA VAL A 73 7.94 -11.74 16.69
C VAL A 73 8.97 -11.60 15.57
N GLY A 74 9.38 -12.73 14.99
CA GLY A 74 10.38 -12.78 13.91
C GLY A 74 11.81 -12.55 14.39
N SER A 75 12.74 -12.54 13.44
CA SER A 75 14.16 -12.28 13.72
C SER A 75 14.80 -11.50 12.58
N GLU A 76 15.92 -10.85 12.85
CA GLU A 76 16.77 -10.26 11.81
C GLU A 76 17.35 -11.39 10.94
N GLY A 77 16.70 -11.67 9.80
CA GLY A 77 17.30 -12.43 8.70
C GLY A 77 18.16 -11.54 7.81
N LYS A 78 18.78 -12.13 6.77
CA LYS A 78 19.19 -11.35 5.59
C LYS A 78 17.92 -10.75 5.01
N GLY A 79 17.62 -9.50 5.34
CA GLY A 79 16.41 -8.84 4.87
C GLY A 79 16.40 -8.69 3.36
N VAL A 80 15.24 -8.33 2.80
CA VAL A 80 15.10 -7.80 1.43
C VAL A 80 15.94 -6.53 1.19
N GLU A 81 16.51 -5.95 2.26
CA GLU A 81 17.45 -4.83 2.24
C GLU A 81 18.80 -5.19 1.58
N GLY A 82 18.99 -6.44 1.18
CA GLY A 82 20.20 -6.93 0.53
C GLY A 82 21.29 -7.36 1.53
N PRO A 83 22.35 -8.01 1.05
CA PRO A 83 23.47 -8.43 1.89
C PRO A 83 24.18 -7.21 2.51
N HIS A 84 24.45 -7.27 3.80
CA HIS A 84 25.22 -6.26 4.54
C HIS A 84 26.72 -6.45 4.28
N TYR A 85 27.56 -5.42 4.51
CA TYR A 85 29.02 -5.53 4.26
C TYR A 85 29.74 -6.60 5.11
N GLN A 86 29.07 -7.14 6.12
CA GLN A 86 29.54 -8.25 6.95
C GLN A 86 29.12 -9.62 6.40
N ASP A 87 28.20 -9.66 5.45
CA ASP A 87 27.81 -10.86 4.75
C ASP A 87 28.85 -11.13 3.66
N GLN A 88 29.65 -12.19 3.81
CA GLN A 88 30.51 -12.65 2.72
C GLN A 88 29.63 -13.10 1.55
N VAL A 89 29.63 -12.33 0.46
CA VAL A 89 28.94 -12.68 -0.78
C VAL A 89 29.88 -13.54 -1.61
N SER A 90 29.91 -14.84 -1.34
CA SER A 90 30.50 -15.82 -2.23
C SER A 90 29.44 -16.20 -3.27
N HIS A 91 29.31 -15.45 -4.37
CA HIS A 91 28.83 -15.87 -5.71
C HIS A 91 28.60 -14.64 -6.60
N ASN A 92 28.99 -14.72 -7.88
CA ASN A 92 28.71 -13.70 -8.90
C ASN A 92 27.21 -13.73 -9.26
N VAL A 93 26.42 -12.80 -8.73
CA VAL A 93 24.94 -12.74 -8.88
C VAL A 93 24.49 -12.17 -10.24
N LEU A 94 25.41 -11.78 -11.14
CA LEU A 94 25.08 -11.03 -12.35
C LEU A 94 24.96 -11.86 -13.66
N SER A 95 25.02 -13.19 -13.62
CA SER A 95 24.91 -14.00 -14.87
C SER A 95 23.50 -14.47 -15.22
N ASP A 96 22.58 -14.52 -14.27
CA ASP A 96 21.18 -14.92 -14.54
C ASP A 96 20.26 -13.72 -14.38
N ALA A 97 20.19 -12.89 -15.42
CA ALA A 97 19.10 -11.94 -15.61
C ALA A 97 17.80 -12.69 -15.92
N SER A 98 17.32 -13.48 -14.96
CA SER A 98 15.96 -13.96 -14.96
C SER A 98 15.04 -12.75 -14.79
N THR A 99 13.95 -12.70 -15.54
CA THR A 99 12.83 -11.77 -15.35
C THR A 99 12.10 -11.97 -14.00
N THR A 100 12.67 -12.79 -13.12
CA THR A 100 12.18 -13.26 -11.81
C THR A 100 13.25 -13.11 -10.73
N GLY A 101 14.18 -12.15 -10.87
CA GLY A 101 15.21 -11.91 -9.86
C GLY A 101 14.62 -11.28 -8.59
N ALA A 102 15.31 -11.46 -7.45
CA ALA A 102 14.98 -10.81 -6.16
C ALA A 102 15.00 -9.27 -6.16
N TRP A 103 15.20 -8.64 -7.34
CA TRP A 103 15.24 -7.20 -7.60
C TRP A 103 13.98 -6.68 -8.30
N THR A 104 13.09 -7.54 -8.79
CA THR A 104 11.76 -7.14 -9.26
C THR A 104 10.80 -7.16 -8.07
N MET A 105 10.02 -6.09 -7.86
CA MET A 105 8.90 -6.09 -6.91
C MET A 105 8.03 -7.33 -7.13
N PHE A 106 7.59 -7.97 -6.05
CA PHE A 106 6.84 -9.22 -6.14
C PHE A 106 5.51 -8.98 -6.87
N ASN A 107 5.27 -9.76 -7.93
CA ASN A 107 3.98 -9.77 -8.59
C ASN A 107 3.18 -10.96 -8.05
N PRO A 108 1.94 -10.77 -7.58
CA PRO A 108 1.13 -11.86 -7.09
C PRO A 108 0.78 -12.81 -8.24
N ILE A 109 1.02 -14.10 -8.04
CA ILE A 109 0.68 -15.16 -8.98
C ILE A 109 -0.28 -16.11 -8.27
N TYR A 110 -1.49 -16.22 -8.79
CA TYR A 110 -2.55 -17.04 -8.22
C TYR A 110 -2.90 -18.21 -9.12
N THR A 111 -3.14 -19.36 -8.52
CA THR A 111 -3.84 -20.48 -9.15
C THR A 111 -5.34 -20.38 -8.91
N ASP A 112 -6.15 -20.97 -9.80
CA ASP A 112 -7.61 -20.99 -9.66
C ASP A 112 -8.07 -21.55 -8.31
N LYS A 113 -7.36 -22.56 -7.80
CA LYS A 113 -7.66 -23.17 -6.51
C LYS A 113 -7.52 -22.13 -5.39
N GLU A 114 -6.48 -21.32 -5.43
CA GLU A 114 -6.22 -20.28 -4.43
C GLU A 114 -7.26 -19.17 -4.51
N LEU A 115 -7.60 -18.70 -5.73
CA LEU A 115 -8.63 -17.67 -5.95
C LEU A 115 -10.02 -18.10 -5.40
N ASN A 116 -10.34 -19.38 -5.50
CA ASN A 116 -11.59 -19.96 -5.02
C ASN A 116 -11.66 -20.12 -3.50
N THR A 117 -10.52 -20.05 -2.79
CA THR A 117 -10.49 -20.19 -1.32
C THR A 117 -10.83 -18.90 -0.58
N VAL A 118 -10.82 -17.76 -1.27
CA VAL A 118 -11.04 -16.44 -0.67
C VAL A 118 -12.47 -16.31 -0.15
N GLN A 119 -12.60 -16.07 1.15
CA GLN A 119 -13.89 -15.91 1.83
C GLN A 119 -14.09 -14.50 2.38
N VAL A 120 -15.35 -14.11 2.48
CA VAL A 120 -15.78 -12.91 3.22
C VAL A 120 -15.66 -13.22 4.71
N VAL A 121 -14.51 -12.86 5.29
CA VAL A 121 -14.26 -12.98 6.73
C VAL A 121 -13.99 -11.61 7.31
N GLY A 122 -14.39 -11.42 8.58
CA GLY A 122 -14.13 -10.19 9.29
C GLY A 122 -13.83 -10.44 10.76
N ARG A 123 -13.13 -9.47 11.36
CA ARG A 123 -12.70 -9.51 12.75
C ARG A 123 -13.65 -8.70 13.63
N ALA A 124 -14.11 -9.30 14.72
CA ALA A 124 -14.84 -8.57 15.75
C ALA A 124 -13.93 -7.49 16.42
N PRO A 125 -14.36 -6.22 16.49
CA PRO A 125 -13.57 -5.16 17.12
C PRO A 125 -13.57 -5.30 18.65
N VAL A 126 -12.39 -5.45 19.25
CA VAL A 126 -12.23 -5.71 20.69
C VAL A 126 -11.98 -4.43 21.47
N THR A 127 -10.90 -3.72 21.14
CA THR A 127 -10.46 -2.53 21.88
C THR A 127 -11.31 -1.30 21.53
N PHE A 128 -11.22 -0.23 22.32
CA PHE A 128 -11.85 1.05 21.97
C PHE A 128 -11.37 1.57 20.61
N GLY A 129 -10.06 1.50 20.35
CA GLY A 129 -9.48 1.90 19.06
C GLY A 129 -9.98 1.05 17.89
N ASP A 130 -10.10 -0.27 18.09
CA ASP A 130 -10.65 -1.18 17.08
C ASP A 130 -12.12 -0.82 16.76
N LYS A 131 -12.91 -0.55 17.80
CA LYS A 131 -14.33 -0.17 17.67
C LYS A 131 -14.46 1.16 16.95
N ALA A 132 -13.59 2.13 17.25
CA ALA A 132 -13.56 3.42 16.56
C ALA A 132 -13.23 3.23 15.06
N ALA A 133 -12.13 2.54 14.74
CA ALA A 133 -11.72 2.25 13.37
C ALA A 133 -12.83 1.54 12.57
N HIS A 134 -13.40 0.47 13.12
CA HIS A 134 -14.45 -0.31 12.47
C HIS A 134 -15.72 0.53 12.24
N LYS A 135 -16.16 1.31 13.24
CA LYS A 135 -17.31 2.22 13.09
C LYS A 135 -17.07 3.28 12.03
N THR A 136 -15.87 3.86 11.96
CA THR A 136 -15.50 4.83 10.93
C THR A 136 -15.59 4.22 9.54
N VAL A 137 -15.05 3.00 9.33
CA VAL A 137 -15.16 2.31 8.04
C VAL A 137 -16.62 2.05 7.67
N LYS A 138 -17.43 1.52 8.59
CA LYS A 138 -18.86 1.26 8.34
C LYS A 138 -19.63 2.54 8.03
N PHE A 139 -19.30 3.64 8.69
CA PHE A 139 -19.88 4.95 8.40
C PHE A 139 -19.49 5.44 7.00
N LEU A 140 -18.20 5.42 6.66
CA LEU A 140 -17.70 5.81 5.34
C LEU A 140 -18.32 4.97 4.24
N ARG A 141 -18.41 3.64 4.45
CA ARG A 141 -19.09 2.71 3.56
C ARG A 141 -20.54 3.11 3.34
N LYS A 142 -21.30 3.34 4.42
CA LYS A 142 -22.71 3.75 4.34
C LYS A 142 -22.88 5.07 3.58
N CYS A 143 -22.04 6.07 3.86
CA CYS A 143 -22.07 7.35 3.16
C CYS A 143 -21.76 7.18 1.67
N PHE A 144 -20.72 6.40 1.35
CA PHE A 144 -20.30 6.17 -0.02
C PHE A 144 -21.36 5.39 -0.82
N ASP A 145 -21.93 4.34 -0.23
CA ASP A 145 -23.00 3.54 -0.83
C ASP A 145 -24.25 4.39 -1.09
N PHE A 146 -24.61 5.26 -0.14
CA PHE A 146 -25.70 6.22 -0.32
C PHE A 146 -25.45 7.20 -1.47
N ILE A 147 -24.26 7.80 -1.53
CA ILE A 147 -23.90 8.79 -2.57
C ILE A 147 -23.83 8.14 -3.95
N THR A 148 -23.33 6.91 -4.03
CA THR A 148 -23.18 6.18 -5.30
C THR A 148 -24.43 5.42 -5.72
N GLY A 149 -25.46 5.36 -4.86
CA GLY A 149 -26.67 4.59 -5.09
C GLY A 149 -26.40 3.08 -5.14
N TYR A 150 -25.36 2.61 -4.45
CA TYR A 150 -25.06 1.19 -4.34
C TYR A 150 -25.89 0.57 -3.23
N THR A 151 -26.56 -0.54 -3.55
CA THR A 151 -27.22 -1.40 -2.58
C THR A 151 -26.67 -2.81 -2.76
N PRO A 152 -26.13 -3.46 -1.71
CA PRO A 152 -25.73 -4.86 -1.76
C PRO A 152 -26.98 -5.75 -1.71
N TYR A 153 -27.81 -5.68 -2.75
CA TYR A 153 -29.07 -6.41 -2.85
C TYR A 153 -28.83 -7.75 -3.54
N GLU A 154 -29.00 -8.85 -2.80
CA GLU A 154 -28.97 -10.18 -3.39
C GLU A 154 -30.23 -10.42 -4.21
N ILE A 155 -30.06 -10.69 -5.50
CA ILE A 155 -31.19 -10.92 -6.41
C ILE A 155 -31.77 -12.33 -6.15
N PRO A 156 -33.09 -12.45 -5.86
CA PRO A 156 -33.70 -13.74 -5.56
C PRO A 156 -33.57 -14.73 -6.71
N ALA A 157 -33.40 -16.02 -6.38
CA ALA A 157 -33.30 -17.10 -7.37
C ALA A 157 -34.50 -17.16 -8.34
N SER A 158 -35.70 -16.75 -7.89
CA SER A 158 -36.89 -16.67 -8.75
C SER A 158 -36.77 -15.63 -9.87
N VAL A 159 -36.01 -14.56 -9.65
CA VAL A 159 -35.73 -13.53 -10.66
C VAL A 159 -34.61 -14.00 -11.59
N LEU A 160 -33.58 -14.67 -11.05
CA LEU A 160 -32.50 -15.27 -11.85
C LEU A 160 -32.99 -16.39 -12.78
N ALA A 161 -34.07 -17.08 -12.42
CA ALA A 161 -34.68 -18.11 -13.24
C ALA A 161 -35.46 -17.55 -14.46
N GLN A 162 -35.74 -16.25 -14.51
CA GLN A 162 -36.45 -15.62 -15.62
C GLN A 162 -35.55 -15.52 -16.86
N LYS A 163 -36.10 -15.81 -18.05
CA LYS A 163 -35.38 -15.71 -19.33
C LYS A 163 -36.15 -14.79 -20.30
N PRO A 164 -35.63 -13.60 -20.65
CA PRO A 164 -34.41 -12.97 -20.15
C PRO A 164 -34.56 -12.43 -18.71
N ILE A 165 -33.44 -12.30 -17.99
CA ILE A 165 -33.42 -11.67 -16.66
C ILE A 165 -33.79 -10.18 -16.81
N PRO A 166 -34.67 -9.61 -15.96
CA PRO A 166 -35.12 -8.22 -16.07
C PRO A 166 -34.08 -7.19 -15.59
N ILE A 167 -32.89 -7.16 -16.20
CA ILE A 167 -31.75 -6.32 -15.82
C ILE A 167 -32.10 -4.82 -15.82
N ALA A 168 -32.82 -4.35 -16.84
CA ALA A 168 -33.20 -2.93 -16.95
C ALA A 168 -34.10 -2.47 -15.79
N GLU A 169 -35.03 -3.34 -15.35
CA GLU A 169 -35.91 -3.07 -14.21
C GLU A 169 -35.14 -3.09 -12.89
N LEU A 170 -34.21 -4.03 -12.73
CA LEU A 170 -33.35 -4.09 -11.54
C LEU A 170 -32.47 -2.85 -11.41
N ARG A 171 -31.91 -2.36 -12.52
CA ARG A 171 -31.12 -1.13 -12.56
C ARG A 171 -31.95 0.12 -12.30
N SER A 172 -33.16 0.22 -12.86
CA SER A 172 -34.04 1.38 -12.62
C SER A 172 -34.50 1.47 -11.16
N LYS A 173 -34.65 0.32 -10.50
CA LYS A 173 -34.96 0.22 -9.05
C LYS A 173 -33.72 0.41 -8.15
N GLY A 174 -32.53 0.63 -8.71
CA GLY A 174 -31.29 0.76 -7.94
C GLY A 174 -30.84 -0.53 -7.23
N LYS A 175 -31.37 -1.68 -7.66
CA LYS A 175 -31.07 -3.00 -7.08
C LYS A 175 -29.87 -3.69 -7.76
N LEU A 176 -29.42 -3.15 -8.89
CA LEU A 176 -28.31 -3.67 -9.67
C LEU A 176 -27.50 -2.50 -10.23
N LEU A 177 -26.18 -2.58 -10.14
CA LEU A 177 -25.30 -1.60 -10.77
C LEU A 177 -25.12 -1.89 -12.26
N SER A 178 -24.89 -0.85 -13.05
CA SER A 178 -24.32 -1.01 -14.39
C SER A 178 -22.80 -1.15 -14.32
N ASP A 179 -22.20 -1.65 -15.40
CA ASP A 179 -20.76 -1.65 -15.64
C ASP A 179 -20.10 -0.30 -15.31
N GLN A 180 -20.67 0.81 -15.78
CA GLN A 180 -20.15 2.15 -15.55
C GLN A 180 -20.17 2.54 -14.07
N LYS A 181 -21.22 2.15 -13.33
CA LYS A 181 -21.31 2.43 -11.89
C LYS A 181 -20.33 1.57 -11.09
N TRP A 182 -20.13 0.31 -11.50
CA TRP A 182 -19.09 -0.54 -10.91
C TRP A 182 -17.70 0.05 -11.15
N LEU A 183 -17.36 0.42 -12.39
CA LEU A 183 -16.07 1.03 -12.72
C LEU A 183 -15.86 2.35 -11.98
N PHE A 184 -16.87 3.22 -11.91
CA PHE A 184 -16.79 4.45 -11.13
C PHE A 184 -16.47 4.18 -9.66
N ARG A 185 -17.16 3.21 -9.05
CA ARG A 185 -16.92 2.81 -7.66
C ARG A 185 -15.50 2.31 -7.46
N ILE A 186 -15.06 1.38 -8.29
CA ILE A 186 -13.74 0.76 -8.20
C ILE A 186 -12.67 1.83 -8.38
N ILE A 187 -12.65 2.55 -9.51
CA ILE A 187 -11.66 3.60 -9.80
C ILE A 187 -11.58 4.64 -8.68
N LEU A 188 -12.72 5.06 -8.12
CA LEU A 188 -12.72 6.05 -7.04
C LEU A 188 -12.13 5.49 -5.74
N LEU A 189 -12.47 4.26 -5.35
CA LEU A 189 -11.96 3.66 -4.10
C LEU A 189 -10.48 3.27 -4.22
N GLU A 190 -10.07 2.67 -5.34
CA GLU A 190 -8.66 2.28 -5.61
C GLU A 190 -7.73 3.51 -5.64
N SER A 191 -8.25 4.66 -6.07
CA SER A 191 -7.48 5.92 -6.02
C SER A 191 -7.13 6.40 -4.61
N ILE A 192 -7.80 5.85 -3.60
CA ILE A 192 -7.59 6.16 -2.18
C ILE A 192 -6.90 4.99 -1.48
N ALA A 193 -7.15 3.74 -1.90
CA ALA A 193 -6.61 2.51 -1.31
C ALA A 193 -5.08 2.45 -1.31
N GLY A 194 -4.40 3.04 -2.30
CA GLY A 194 -2.93 3.10 -2.31
C GLY A 194 -2.29 4.08 -1.30
N VAL A 195 -3.07 4.90 -0.60
CA VAL A 195 -2.55 5.92 0.33
C VAL A 195 -2.02 5.34 1.65
N PRO A 196 -2.75 4.44 2.36
CA PRO A 196 -2.33 3.93 3.66
C PRO A 196 -0.97 3.23 3.68
N GLY A 197 -0.74 2.31 2.74
CA GLY A 197 0.54 1.61 2.60
C GLY A 197 1.70 2.60 2.38
N MET A 198 1.50 3.60 1.51
CA MET A 198 2.51 4.63 1.23
C MET A 198 2.84 5.49 2.45
N VAL A 199 1.83 5.93 3.20
CA VAL A 199 2.01 6.71 4.44
C VAL A 199 2.71 5.88 5.51
N GLY A 200 2.26 4.63 5.72
CA GLY A 200 2.85 3.71 6.69
C GLY A 200 4.31 3.42 6.36
N GLY A 201 4.60 3.02 5.12
CA GLY A 201 5.95 2.77 4.61
C GLY A 201 6.85 3.99 4.78
N THR A 202 6.40 5.19 4.39
CA THR A 202 7.17 6.44 4.54
C THR A 202 7.48 6.77 6.00
N LEU A 203 6.48 6.70 6.89
CA LEU A 203 6.66 7.03 8.31
C LEU A 203 7.58 6.05 9.04
N ARG A 204 7.53 4.77 8.66
CA ARG A 204 8.44 3.73 9.13
C ARG A 204 9.85 3.90 8.56
N HIS A 205 9.98 4.22 7.27
CA HIS A 205 11.24 4.53 6.61
C HIS A 205 11.98 5.69 7.28
N LEU A 206 11.31 6.82 7.47
CA LEU A 206 11.86 7.96 8.21
C LEU A 206 12.17 7.61 9.67
N ARG A 207 11.52 6.60 10.26
CA ARG A 207 11.79 6.14 11.64
C ARG A 207 13.05 5.33 11.71
N SER A 208 13.21 4.39 10.79
CA SER A 208 14.43 3.60 10.66
C SER A 208 15.64 4.52 10.48
N MET A 209 15.58 5.49 9.58
CA MET A 209 16.69 6.42 9.34
C MET A 209 17.02 7.30 10.54
N ARG A 210 16.02 7.95 11.17
CA ARG A 210 16.28 8.88 12.29
C ARG A 210 16.74 8.18 13.57
N LEU A 211 16.36 6.93 13.76
CA LEU A 211 16.79 6.10 14.90
C LEU A 211 17.99 5.22 14.57
N LEU A 212 18.41 5.20 13.29
CA LEU A 212 19.42 4.30 12.74
C LEU A 212 19.12 2.81 13.01
N LYS A 213 17.85 2.41 13.12
CA LYS A 213 17.44 1.03 13.46
C LYS A 213 16.90 0.29 12.23
N ARG A 214 17.04 -1.04 12.22
CA ARG A 214 16.32 -1.89 11.26
C ARG A 214 14.82 -1.72 11.41
N ASP A 215 14.11 -1.80 10.30
CA ASP A 215 12.64 -1.73 10.30
C ASP A 215 11.98 -3.10 10.52
N GLY A 216 12.69 -4.16 10.12
CA GLY A 216 12.21 -5.53 10.24
C GLY A 216 11.29 -5.96 9.09
N GLY A 217 11.42 -5.34 7.91
CA GLY A 217 10.78 -5.79 6.67
C GLY A 217 9.34 -5.27 6.45
N TRP A 218 8.90 -4.27 7.21
CA TRP A 218 7.56 -3.68 7.05
C TRP A 218 7.50 -2.58 5.99
N ILE A 219 8.57 -1.79 5.82
CA ILE A 219 8.63 -0.72 4.80
C ILE A 219 8.36 -1.31 3.42
N HIS A 220 9.03 -2.41 3.08
CA HIS A 220 8.86 -3.05 1.78
C HIS A 220 7.42 -3.52 1.56
N SER A 221 6.88 -4.34 2.46
CA SER A 221 5.51 -4.86 2.33
C SER A 221 4.44 -3.77 2.27
N LEU A 222 4.60 -2.65 3.01
CA LEU A 222 3.65 -1.54 2.96
C LEU A 222 3.74 -0.73 1.66
N LEU A 223 4.94 -0.63 1.06
CA LEU A 223 5.12 0.00 -0.24
C LEU A 223 4.66 -0.91 -1.38
N GLU A 224 4.82 -2.24 -1.23
CA GLU A 224 4.26 -3.24 -2.13
C GLU A 224 2.73 -3.20 -2.14
N GLU A 225 2.09 -3.16 -0.97
CA GLU A 225 0.63 -2.97 -0.84
C GLU A 225 0.19 -1.69 -1.57
N ALA A 226 0.86 -0.55 -1.32
CA ALA A 226 0.53 0.70 -2.00
C ALA A 226 0.69 0.65 -3.52
N GLU A 227 1.66 -0.11 -4.02
CA GLU A 227 1.86 -0.35 -5.45
C GLU A 227 0.78 -1.28 -6.02
N ASN A 228 0.43 -2.34 -5.31
CA ASN A 228 -0.60 -3.29 -5.72
C ASN A 228 -1.97 -2.59 -5.90
N GLU A 229 -2.38 -1.77 -4.93
CA GLU A 229 -3.59 -0.94 -5.03
C GLU A 229 -3.54 0.05 -6.21
N ARG A 230 -2.35 0.63 -6.47
CA ARG A 230 -2.14 1.47 -7.66
C ARG A 230 -2.29 0.67 -8.95
N MET A 231 -1.89 -0.60 -8.97
CA MET A 231 -2.08 -1.48 -10.11
C MET A 231 -3.55 -1.89 -10.31
N HIS A 232 -4.34 -2.01 -9.24
CA HIS A 232 -5.80 -2.11 -9.33
C HIS A 232 -6.37 -0.90 -10.08
N LEU A 233 -6.09 0.31 -9.60
CA LEU A 233 -6.55 1.55 -10.21
C LEU A 233 -6.19 1.63 -11.70
N LEU A 234 -4.90 1.44 -12.02
CA LEU A 234 -4.41 1.57 -13.39
C LEU A 234 -5.05 0.54 -14.32
N THR A 235 -5.28 -0.69 -13.83
CA THR A 235 -6.00 -1.72 -14.58
C THR A 235 -7.39 -1.26 -14.97
N PHE A 236 -8.22 -0.81 -14.02
CA PHE A 236 -9.58 -0.39 -14.32
C PHE A 236 -9.64 0.93 -15.11
N MET A 237 -8.62 1.79 -15.01
CA MET A 237 -8.50 2.98 -15.85
C MET A 237 -8.26 2.68 -17.34
N THR A 238 -7.75 1.48 -17.69
CA THR A 238 -7.68 1.06 -19.10
C THR A 238 -9.05 0.73 -19.69
N ILE A 239 -10.03 0.42 -18.83
CA ILE A 239 -11.40 0.08 -19.22
C ILE A 239 -12.29 1.33 -19.24
N ALA A 240 -12.20 2.17 -18.21
CA ALA A 240 -12.97 3.41 -18.11
C ALA A 240 -12.12 4.62 -17.75
N GLN A 241 -12.32 5.71 -18.48
CA GLN A 241 -11.65 6.98 -18.22
C GLN A 241 -12.47 7.83 -17.23
N PRO A 242 -11.88 8.27 -16.10
CA PRO A 242 -12.59 9.10 -15.14
C PRO A 242 -12.82 10.51 -15.72
N SER A 243 -14.04 11.01 -15.54
CA SER A 243 -14.43 12.38 -15.89
C SER A 243 -13.61 13.43 -15.11
N ILE A 244 -13.61 14.69 -15.57
CA ILE A 244 -12.98 15.80 -14.85
C ILE A 244 -13.56 15.94 -13.44
N PHE A 245 -14.88 15.73 -13.28
CA PHE A 245 -15.53 15.74 -11.99
C PHE A 245 -15.00 14.64 -11.07
N THR A 246 -14.89 13.40 -11.58
CA THR A 246 -14.32 12.27 -10.83
C THR A 246 -12.88 12.57 -10.41
N ARG A 247 -12.05 13.12 -11.31
CA ARG A 247 -10.67 13.49 -11.00
C ARG A 247 -10.58 14.58 -9.91
N ALA A 248 -11.46 15.57 -9.96
CA ALA A 248 -11.53 16.61 -8.91
C ALA A 248 -11.95 16.00 -7.56
N LEU A 249 -12.90 15.05 -7.56
CA LEU A 249 -13.31 14.33 -6.37
C LEU A 249 -12.16 13.50 -5.79
N VAL A 250 -11.39 12.79 -6.62
CA VAL A 250 -10.19 12.05 -6.20
C VAL A 250 -9.19 13.00 -5.53
N LEU A 251 -8.89 14.15 -6.14
CA LEU A 251 -7.96 15.13 -5.58
C LEU A 251 -8.42 15.64 -4.21
N ALA A 252 -9.71 15.96 -4.08
CA ALA A 252 -10.28 16.40 -2.81
C ALA A 252 -10.24 15.29 -1.75
N ALA A 253 -10.63 14.06 -2.13
CA ALA A 253 -10.65 12.91 -1.24
C ALA A 253 -9.24 12.56 -0.75
N GLN A 254 -8.26 12.50 -1.64
CA GLN A 254 -6.85 12.29 -1.28
C GLN A 254 -6.33 13.42 -0.38
N GLY A 255 -6.65 14.69 -0.68
CA GLY A 255 -6.26 15.83 0.15
C GLY A 255 -6.73 15.71 1.59
N VAL A 256 -7.98 15.26 1.82
CA VAL A 256 -8.51 15.06 3.18
C VAL A 256 -7.98 13.76 3.79
N PHE A 257 -8.10 12.65 3.07
CA PHE A 257 -7.79 11.31 3.58
C PHE A 257 -6.31 11.13 3.88
N TYR A 258 -5.42 11.58 2.99
CA TYR A 258 -3.97 11.49 3.21
C TYR A 258 -3.57 12.15 4.53
N ASN A 259 -4.02 13.40 4.76
CA ASN A 259 -3.68 14.15 5.96
C ASN A 259 -4.30 13.52 7.23
N ALA A 260 -5.56 13.10 7.16
CA ALA A 260 -6.22 12.44 8.28
C ALA A 260 -5.55 11.11 8.64
N PHE A 261 -5.21 10.29 7.64
CA PHE A 261 -4.54 9.00 7.84
C PHE A 261 -3.10 9.20 8.33
N PHE A 262 -2.36 10.16 7.77
CA PHE A 262 -1.02 10.54 8.23
C PHE A 262 -0.99 10.90 9.72
N LEU A 263 -1.89 11.79 10.16
CA LEU A 263 -2.02 12.16 11.58
C LEU A 263 -2.41 10.97 12.44
N THR A 264 -3.34 10.14 11.97
CA THR A 264 -3.76 8.91 12.67
C THR A 264 -2.60 7.95 12.84
N TYR A 265 -1.78 7.74 11.81
CA TYR A 265 -0.62 6.86 11.85
C TYR A 265 0.47 7.37 12.79
N LEU A 266 0.69 8.69 12.84
CA LEU A 266 1.61 9.32 13.80
C LEU A 266 1.19 9.07 15.25
N ILE A 267 -0.11 9.16 15.54
CA ILE A 267 -0.67 8.99 16.88
C ILE A 267 -0.76 7.51 17.26
N SER A 268 -1.31 6.67 16.38
CA SER A 268 -1.54 5.25 16.63
C SER A 268 -1.49 4.42 15.34
N PRO A 269 -0.32 3.86 14.99
CA PRO A 269 -0.19 2.94 13.85
C PRO A 269 -1.11 1.73 13.96
N ARG A 270 -1.35 1.24 15.18
CA ARG A 270 -2.27 0.13 15.44
C ARG A 270 -3.70 0.43 15.00
N ILE A 271 -4.21 1.63 15.30
CA ILE A 271 -5.56 2.04 14.88
C ILE A 271 -5.58 2.23 13.36
N ALA A 272 -4.53 2.81 12.78
CA ALA A 272 -4.41 2.98 11.33
C ALA A 272 -4.48 1.62 10.60
N HIS A 273 -3.70 0.61 11.02
CA HIS A 273 -3.75 -0.72 10.42
C HIS A 273 -5.07 -1.48 10.70
N ARG A 274 -5.75 -1.20 11.83
CA ARG A 274 -7.12 -1.72 12.04
C ARG A 274 -8.14 -1.10 11.11
N PHE A 275 -8.00 0.19 10.82
CA PHE A 275 -8.83 0.89 9.86
C PHE A 275 -8.64 0.32 8.46
N VAL A 276 -7.39 0.14 8.00
CA VAL A 276 -7.09 -0.45 6.69
C VAL A 276 -7.64 -1.86 6.59
N GLY A 277 -7.30 -2.77 7.52
CA GLY A 277 -7.82 -4.13 7.40
C GLY A 277 -9.36 -4.22 7.46
N ALA A 278 -10.04 -3.27 8.12
CA ALA A 278 -11.50 -3.18 8.05
C ALA A 278 -12.02 -2.61 6.72
N LEU A 279 -11.28 -1.74 6.03
CA LEU A 279 -11.56 -1.35 4.64
C LEU A 279 -11.46 -2.58 3.73
N GLU A 280 -10.42 -3.40 3.90
CA GLU A 280 -10.22 -4.55 3.02
C GLU A 280 -11.22 -5.68 3.28
N GLU A 281 -11.76 -5.79 4.50
CA GLU A 281 -12.96 -6.60 4.75
C GLU A 281 -14.14 -6.15 3.86
N GLU A 282 -14.33 -4.85 3.68
CA GLU A 282 -15.37 -4.30 2.80
C GLU A 282 -15.01 -4.42 1.31
N ALA A 283 -13.73 -4.37 0.95
CA ALA A 283 -13.25 -4.60 -0.41
C ALA A 283 -13.52 -6.05 -0.84
N VAL A 284 -13.11 -7.04 -0.03
CA VAL A 284 -13.39 -8.47 -0.27
C VAL A 284 -14.89 -8.74 -0.40
N ARG A 285 -15.74 -8.10 0.43
CA ARG A 285 -17.21 -8.17 0.31
C ARG A 285 -17.69 -7.63 -1.03
N THR A 286 -17.17 -6.48 -1.44
CA THR A 286 -17.60 -5.79 -2.66
C THR A 286 -17.22 -6.57 -3.90
N TYR A 287 -15.99 -7.04 -3.98
CA TYR A 287 -15.53 -7.85 -5.11
C TYR A 287 -16.19 -9.22 -5.14
N THR A 288 -16.48 -9.84 -4.00
CA THR A 288 -17.30 -11.06 -3.96
C THR A 288 -18.70 -10.83 -4.55
N HIS A 289 -19.36 -9.73 -4.20
CA HIS A 289 -20.65 -9.38 -4.78
C HIS A 289 -20.53 -9.10 -6.28
N CYS A 290 -19.52 -8.35 -6.71
CA CYS A 290 -19.26 -8.07 -8.12
C CYS A 290 -19.05 -9.36 -8.94
N ILE A 291 -18.26 -10.30 -8.42
CA ILE A 291 -18.03 -11.63 -9.04
C ILE A 291 -19.35 -12.38 -9.15
N SER A 292 -20.17 -12.40 -8.09
CA SER A 292 -21.49 -13.04 -8.12
C SER A 292 -22.41 -12.43 -9.19
N ASP A 293 -22.40 -11.10 -9.35
CA ASP A 293 -23.18 -10.42 -10.38
C ASP A 293 -22.71 -10.79 -11.79
N MET A 294 -21.39 -10.90 -12.00
CA MET A 294 -20.81 -11.32 -13.28
C MET A 294 -21.15 -12.77 -13.62
N GLU A 295 -20.96 -13.69 -12.67
CA GLU A 295 -21.23 -15.12 -12.85
C GLU A 295 -22.72 -15.39 -13.10
N ALA A 296 -23.61 -14.61 -12.48
CA ALA A 296 -25.04 -14.68 -12.72
C ALA A 296 -25.49 -14.01 -14.04
N GLY A 297 -24.55 -13.41 -14.80
CA GLY A 297 -24.86 -12.71 -16.06
C GLY A 297 -25.63 -11.41 -15.89
N LEU A 298 -25.55 -10.77 -14.71
CA LEU A 298 -26.25 -9.52 -14.39
C LEU A 298 -25.52 -8.28 -14.92
N ILE A 299 -24.27 -8.45 -15.36
CA ILE A 299 -23.46 -7.43 -16.02
C ILE A 299 -23.12 -7.92 -17.44
N PRO A 300 -24.09 -7.89 -18.38
CA PRO A 300 -23.91 -8.42 -19.73
C PRO A 300 -22.79 -7.72 -20.49
N GLU A 301 -22.50 -6.46 -20.16
CA GLU A 301 -21.42 -5.68 -20.77
C GLU A 301 -20.02 -6.27 -20.51
N TRP A 302 -19.86 -7.09 -19.48
CA TRP A 302 -18.57 -7.68 -19.09
C TRP A 302 -18.42 -9.16 -19.40
N LYS A 303 -19.49 -9.83 -19.85
CA LYS A 303 -19.53 -11.29 -20.03
C LYS A 303 -18.35 -11.83 -20.86
N ASP A 304 -18.06 -11.16 -21.97
CA ASP A 304 -17.04 -11.56 -22.93
C ASP A 304 -15.86 -10.55 -22.97
N MET A 305 -15.69 -9.75 -21.90
CA MET A 305 -14.64 -8.74 -21.85
C MET A 305 -13.28 -9.38 -21.55
N PRO A 306 -12.26 -9.21 -22.42
CA PRO A 306 -10.93 -9.74 -22.17
C PRO A 306 -10.23 -8.98 -21.03
N ALA A 307 -9.32 -9.66 -20.34
CA ALA A 307 -8.45 -9.03 -19.35
C ALA A 307 -7.57 -7.95 -20.01
N PRO A 308 -7.43 -6.75 -19.42
CA PRO A 308 -6.50 -5.75 -19.92
C PRO A 308 -5.06 -6.27 -19.93
N ALA A 309 -4.25 -5.85 -20.91
CA ALA A 309 -2.85 -6.28 -21.03
C ALA A 309 -2.03 -5.98 -19.76
N ILE A 310 -2.25 -4.82 -19.14
CA ILE A 310 -1.60 -4.46 -17.86
C ILE A 310 -1.90 -5.47 -16.75
N ALA A 311 -3.10 -6.04 -16.72
CA ALA A 311 -3.50 -7.04 -15.74
C ALA A 311 -2.90 -8.41 -16.04
N ILE A 312 -2.90 -8.81 -17.32
CA ILE A 312 -2.24 -10.04 -17.78
C ILE A 312 -0.77 -10.01 -17.38
N ASP A 313 -0.09 -8.91 -17.64
CA ASP A 313 1.31 -8.75 -17.29
C ASP A 313 1.48 -8.74 -15.77
N TYR A 314 0.72 -7.95 -15.03
CA TYR A 314 0.90 -7.81 -13.58
C TYR A 314 0.63 -9.11 -12.81
N TRP A 315 -0.54 -9.72 -12.99
CA TRP A 315 -0.94 -10.96 -12.30
C TRP A 315 -0.46 -12.25 -12.99
N ARG A 316 0.32 -12.12 -14.08
CA ARG A 316 0.82 -13.24 -14.89
C ARG A 316 -0.31 -14.16 -15.38
N LEU A 317 -1.46 -13.59 -15.72
CA LEU A 317 -2.62 -14.35 -16.17
C LEU A 317 -2.37 -14.93 -17.58
N PRO A 318 -3.05 -16.04 -17.95
CA PRO A 318 -3.08 -16.48 -19.33
C PRO A 318 -3.58 -15.39 -20.30
N ALA A 319 -3.07 -15.34 -21.52
CA ALA A 319 -3.48 -14.33 -22.52
C ALA A 319 -4.97 -14.40 -22.90
N THR A 320 -5.64 -15.52 -22.62
CA THR A 320 -7.07 -15.74 -22.86
C THR A 320 -7.95 -15.37 -21.66
N SER A 321 -7.38 -14.79 -20.60
CA SER A 321 -8.12 -14.48 -19.38
C SER A 321 -9.14 -13.37 -19.61
N SER A 322 -10.22 -13.42 -18.84
CA SER A 322 -11.33 -12.48 -18.87
C SER A 322 -11.21 -11.41 -17.77
N LEU A 323 -12.05 -10.37 -17.84
CA LEU A 323 -12.19 -9.42 -16.74
C LEU A 323 -12.61 -10.10 -15.42
N LEU A 324 -13.36 -11.21 -15.49
CA LEU A 324 -13.75 -11.96 -14.29
C LEU A 324 -12.51 -12.50 -13.55
N ASP A 325 -11.53 -12.99 -14.28
CA ASP A 325 -10.29 -13.53 -13.71
C ASP A 325 -9.45 -12.42 -13.06
N VAL A 326 -9.44 -11.23 -13.68
CA VAL A 326 -8.81 -10.04 -13.09
C VAL A 326 -9.49 -9.65 -11.78
N ILE A 327 -10.82 -9.58 -11.74
CA ILE A 327 -11.54 -9.21 -10.51
C ILE A 327 -11.37 -10.27 -9.41
N ARG A 328 -11.24 -11.55 -9.77
CA ARG A 328 -10.89 -12.62 -8.82
C ARG A 328 -9.49 -12.43 -8.25
N ALA A 329 -8.50 -12.05 -9.07
CA ALA A 329 -7.14 -11.77 -8.64
C ALA A 329 -7.08 -10.55 -7.70
N VAL A 330 -7.74 -9.44 -8.08
CA VAL A 330 -7.88 -8.25 -7.23
C VAL A 330 -8.50 -8.61 -5.88
N ARG A 331 -9.58 -9.39 -5.84
CA ARG A 331 -10.19 -9.87 -4.58
C ARG A 331 -9.20 -10.64 -3.70
N ALA A 332 -8.29 -11.41 -4.29
CA ALA A 332 -7.28 -12.17 -3.54
C ALA A 332 -6.20 -11.25 -2.96
N ASP A 333 -5.82 -10.20 -3.68
CA ASP A 333 -4.96 -9.14 -3.16
C ASP A 333 -5.61 -8.43 -1.95
N GLU A 334 -6.89 -8.06 -2.06
CA GLU A 334 -7.63 -7.46 -0.92
C GLU A 334 -7.68 -8.37 0.32
N ALA A 335 -7.86 -9.68 0.11
CA ALA A 335 -7.84 -10.64 1.21
C ALA A 335 -6.47 -10.72 1.88
N THR A 336 -5.40 -10.49 1.11
CA THR A 336 -4.02 -10.42 1.59
C THR A 336 -3.78 -9.15 2.37
N HIS A 337 -4.18 -8.00 1.85
CA HIS A 337 -4.07 -6.71 2.54
C HIS A 337 -4.85 -6.71 3.85
N ARG A 338 -6.08 -7.26 3.85
CA ARG A 338 -6.87 -7.53 5.07
C ARG A 338 -6.06 -8.33 6.07
N PHE A 339 -5.56 -9.49 5.65
CA PHE A 339 -4.83 -10.43 6.50
C PHE A 339 -3.56 -9.82 7.08
N VAL A 340 -2.75 -9.14 6.26
CA VAL A 340 -1.47 -8.53 6.64
C VAL A 340 -1.70 -7.34 7.57
N ASN A 341 -2.58 -6.40 7.22
CA ASN A 341 -2.85 -5.23 8.08
C ASN A 341 -3.44 -5.63 9.43
N HIS A 342 -4.33 -6.63 9.44
CA HIS A 342 -4.82 -7.18 10.69
C HIS A 342 -3.75 -7.93 11.47
N SER A 343 -2.82 -8.63 10.83
CA SER A 343 -1.70 -9.25 11.58
C SER A 343 -0.79 -8.17 12.16
N LEU A 344 -0.40 -7.17 11.36
CA LEU A 344 0.44 -6.04 11.76
C LEU A 344 -0.16 -5.28 12.93
N ALA A 345 -1.47 -5.01 12.93
CA ALA A 345 -2.12 -4.31 14.03
C ALA A 345 -2.09 -5.07 15.38
N ASN A 346 -1.84 -6.39 15.37
CA ASN A 346 -1.68 -7.19 16.60
C ASN A 346 -0.25 -7.18 17.14
N LEU A 347 0.72 -6.73 16.35
CA LEU A 347 2.13 -6.71 16.74
C LEU A 347 2.52 -5.45 17.53
N ASP A 348 3.63 -5.58 18.26
CA ASP A 348 4.33 -4.43 18.82
C ASP A 348 5.00 -3.63 17.70
N GLN A 349 4.41 -2.48 17.39
CA GLN A 349 4.81 -1.59 16.31
C GLN A 349 6.27 -1.10 16.39
N LYS A 350 6.93 -1.23 17.55
CA LYS A 350 8.30 -0.78 17.77
C LYS A 350 9.32 -1.92 17.75
N ARG A 351 8.89 -3.14 18.04
CA ARG A 351 9.81 -4.26 18.35
C ARG A 351 9.65 -5.45 17.42
N ASP A 352 8.43 -5.75 17.01
CA ASP A 352 8.13 -6.95 16.24
C ASP A 352 8.48 -6.78 14.76
N PHE A 353 9.14 -7.80 14.22
CA PHE A 353 9.51 -7.90 12.81
C PHE A 353 8.31 -8.36 12.00
N ASN A 354 8.37 -8.15 10.69
CA ASN A 354 7.36 -8.64 9.77
C ASN A 354 7.45 -10.17 9.68
N PRO A 355 6.43 -10.92 10.16
CA PRO A 355 6.44 -12.38 10.08
C PRO A 355 6.37 -12.87 8.63
N PHE A 356 5.98 -12.02 7.69
CA PHE A 356 5.81 -12.33 6.28
C PHE A 356 7.01 -11.94 5.40
N ALA A 357 8.07 -11.32 5.97
CA ALA A 357 9.19 -10.79 5.19
C ALA A 357 10.02 -11.85 4.45
N LEU A 358 9.99 -13.10 4.91
CA LEU A 358 10.76 -14.20 4.31
C LEU A 358 9.87 -15.21 3.55
N SER A 359 8.59 -15.27 3.91
CA SER A 359 7.60 -16.17 3.33
C SER A 359 6.23 -15.62 3.63
N GLU A 360 5.36 -15.60 2.62
CA GLU A 360 3.96 -15.30 2.82
C GLU A 360 3.24 -16.47 3.52
N ALA A 361 2.14 -16.16 4.20
CA ALA A 361 1.18 -17.17 4.63
C ALA A 361 0.52 -17.81 3.41
N SER A 362 0.07 -19.06 3.54
CA SER A 362 -0.54 -19.75 2.41
C SER A 362 -1.77 -18.99 1.91
N PRO A 363 -2.10 -19.05 0.62
CA PRO A 363 -3.26 -18.36 0.09
C PRO A 363 -4.57 -18.80 0.77
N GLU A 364 -4.69 -20.06 1.19
CA GLU A 364 -5.84 -20.53 1.97
C GLU A 364 -5.95 -19.81 3.31
N GLU A 365 -4.83 -19.60 4.02
CA GLU A 365 -4.85 -18.86 5.28
C GLU A 365 -5.20 -17.40 5.08
N ARG A 366 -4.62 -16.74 4.07
CA ARG A 366 -4.94 -15.35 3.70
C ARG A 366 -6.40 -15.20 3.30
N GLY A 367 -6.94 -16.18 2.56
CA GLY A 367 -8.31 -16.19 2.07
C GLY A 367 -9.37 -16.45 3.16
N THR A 368 -9.07 -17.33 4.11
CA THR A 368 -10.06 -17.83 5.09
C THR A 368 -9.90 -17.27 6.51
N LYS A 369 -8.74 -16.70 6.86
CA LYS A 369 -8.53 -16.02 8.14
C LYS A 369 -8.50 -14.50 7.94
N TRP A 370 -8.97 -13.77 8.94
CA TRP A 370 -8.92 -12.31 8.91
C TRP A 370 -7.52 -11.76 9.19
N GLY A 371 -6.61 -12.54 9.78
CA GLY A 371 -5.26 -12.15 10.19
C GLY A 371 -4.76 -13.01 11.35
N TYR A 372 -3.48 -12.92 11.68
CA TYR A 372 -2.86 -13.60 12.81
C TYR A 372 -2.93 -12.78 14.11
N THR A 373 -3.09 -13.47 15.22
CA THR A 373 -2.71 -12.97 16.55
C THR A 373 -1.19 -12.76 16.63
N ARG A 374 -0.72 -12.10 17.70
CA ARG A 374 0.72 -11.90 17.90
C ARG A 374 1.43 -13.23 18.10
N GLU A 375 0.80 -14.17 18.80
CA GLU A 375 1.30 -15.51 19.10
C GLU A 375 1.36 -16.37 17.84
N GLU A 376 0.32 -16.35 17.01
CA GLU A 376 0.32 -17.04 15.71
C GLU A 376 1.39 -16.46 14.77
N SER A 377 1.55 -15.13 14.76
CA SER A 377 2.61 -14.47 13.99
C SER A 377 4.01 -14.91 14.46
N ALA A 378 4.20 -15.03 15.78
CA ALA A 378 5.45 -15.52 16.37
C ALA A 378 5.75 -16.96 15.94
N LYS A 379 4.74 -17.83 16.06
CA LYS A 379 4.84 -19.25 15.69
C LYS A 379 5.14 -19.40 14.20
N PHE A 380 4.41 -18.68 13.34
CA PHE A 380 4.61 -18.69 11.90
C PHE A 380 6.04 -18.27 11.55
N ALA A 381 6.52 -17.14 12.08
CA ALA A 381 7.87 -16.66 11.79
C ALA A 381 8.95 -17.67 12.21
N LEU A 382 8.78 -18.33 13.37
CA LEU A 382 9.71 -19.34 13.86
C LEU A 382 9.71 -20.59 12.97
N GLU A 383 8.54 -21.07 12.55
CA GLU A 383 8.42 -22.20 11.63
C GLU A 383 9.08 -21.91 10.27
N GLN A 384 8.87 -20.72 9.71
CA GLN A 384 9.49 -20.34 8.44
C GLN A 384 11.01 -20.20 8.56
N GLN A 385 11.49 -19.62 9.65
CA GLN A 385 12.93 -19.54 9.92
C GLN A 385 13.57 -20.93 10.00
N GLN A 386 12.92 -21.88 10.68
CA GLN A 386 13.39 -23.27 10.78
C GLN A 386 13.42 -23.96 9.41
N LYS A 387 12.39 -23.77 8.58
CA LYS A 387 12.34 -24.31 7.21
C LYS A 387 13.48 -23.78 6.35
N LEU A 388 13.74 -22.47 6.39
CA LEU A 388 14.83 -21.84 5.65
C LEU A 388 16.21 -22.35 6.10
N MET A 389 16.43 -22.46 7.41
CA MET A 389 17.66 -23.02 7.96
C MET A 389 17.87 -24.48 7.54
N ALA A 390 16.81 -25.30 7.58
CA ALA A 390 16.86 -26.69 7.15
C ALA A 390 17.13 -26.84 5.64
N ALA A 391 16.53 -25.97 4.81
CA ALA A 391 16.80 -25.95 3.36
C ALA A 391 18.25 -25.55 3.07
N SER A 392 18.78 -24.53 3.76
CA SER A 392 20.18 -24.11 3.63
C SER A 392 21.16 -25.20 4.06
N ALA A 393 20.86 -25.94 5.13
CA ALA A 393 21.71 -27.04 5.59
C ALA A 393 21.76 -28.19 4.55
N LYS A 394 20.63 -28.48 3.89
CA LYS A 394 20.55 -29.49 2.81
C LYS A 394 21.34 -29.06 1.57
N SER A 395 21.31 -27.78 1.19
CA SER A 395 22.07 -27.30 0.03
C SER A 395 23.58 -27.30 0.26
N THR A 396 24.04 -27.10 1.50
CA THR A 396 25.47 -27.17 1.86
C THR A 396 26.00 -28.59 2.05
N GLY A 397 25.12 -29.59 2.18
CA GLY A 397 25.49 -30.99 2.43
C GLY A 397 25.86 -31.82 1.20
N PHE A 398 25.85 -31.24 -0.01
CA PHE A 398 26.23 -31.92 -1.26
C PHE A 398 27.68 -31.65 -1.71
N VAL A 399 28.51 -31.10 -0.82
CA VAL A 399 29.95 -30.95 -1.03
C VAL A 399 30.68 -31.84 -0.02
N GLN A 400 30.75 -33.15 -0.31
CA GLN A 400 31.77 -34.05 0.24
C GLN A 400 32.29 -34.95 -0.86
#